data_AF-A0A7Z0DNV7-F1
#
_entry.id   AF-A0A7Z0DNV7-F1
#
_cell.length_a   1.000
_cell.length_b   1.000
_cell.length_c   1.000
_cell.angle_alpha   90.00
_cell.angle_beta   90.00
_cell.angle_gamma   90.00
#
_symmetry.space_group_name_H-M   'P 1'
#
loop_
_entity.id
_entity.type
_entity.pdbx_description
1 polymer ?
#
loop_
_entity_poly.entity_id
_entity_poly.type
_entity_poly.pdbx_seq_one_letter_code
_entity_poly.pdbx_strand_id
1 'polypeptide(L)'
;MNVEDLRNDLGTAALGFDGDKITAAEARRMACNADLIPVVLGTDSEIFDFGRTTRLAPPVQHRALRLRDKCCQAEDCDAPAAWTEAHHLKPWSQGGLTNLANMVLLCSSDHRRIHDPNYDYERLPDGRIRFTRRDQDVLDVRA
;
A
#
# COMPACT_ATOMS: atom_id res chain seq x y z
N MET A 1 -17.51 8.14 7.70
CA MET A 1 -18.22 7.49 8.80
C MET A 1 -17.32 7.54 10.02
N ASN A 2 -17.73 8.26 11.05
CA ASN A 2 -17.10 8.21 12.37
C ASN A 2 -17.76 7.11 13.23
N VAL A 3 -17.29 6.89 14.46
CA VAL A 3 -17.83 5.85 15.37
C VAL A 3 -19.30 6.12 15.73
N GLU A 4 -19.69 7.39 15.84
CA GLU A 4 -21.06 7.79 16.19
C GLU A 4 -22.04 7.48 15.06
N ASP A 5 -21.63 7.72 13.81
CA ASP A 5 -22.39 7.36 12.60
C ASP A 5 -22.65 5.84 12.56
N LEU A 6 -21.62 5.03 12.84
CA LEU A 6 -21.71 3.58 12.86
C LEU A 6 -22.62 3.06 13.98
N ARG A 7 -22.66 3.71 15.14
CA ARG A 7 -23.53 3.31 16.26
C ARG A 7 -25.01 3.62 16.03
N ASN A 8 -25.28 4.66 15.26
CA ASN A 8 -26.64 5.15 15.02
C ASN A 8 -27.25 4.64 13.70
N ASP A 9 -26.63 3.66 13.06
CA ASP A 9 -27.07 3.10 11.78
C ASP A 9 -27.05 4.11 10.62
N LEU A 10 -26.26 5.17 10.75
CA LEU A 10 -26.16 6.25 9.77
C LEU A 10 -24.93 6.05 8.87
N GLY A 11 -25.15 5.97 7.56
CA GLY A 11 -24.09 5.99 6.55
C GLY A 11 -23.82 4.67 5.81
N THR A 12 -22.78 4.69 4.97
CA THR A 12 -22.40 3.59 4.08
C THR A 12 -20.98 3.12 4.37
N ALA A 13 -20.75 1.81 4.39
CA ALA A 13 -19.43 1.19 4.44
C ALA A 13 -19.05 0.61 3.06
N ALA A 14 -17.81 0.19 2.88
CA ALA A 14 -17.32 -0.40 1.63
C ALA A 14 -16.74 -1.81 1.87
N LEU A 15 -16.96 -2.70 0.92
CA LEU A 15 -16.37 -4.04 0.88
C LEU A 15 -15.22 -4.10 -0.14
N GLY A 16 -14.19 -4.88 0.21
CA GLY A 16 -13.03 -5.10 -0.66
C GLY A 16 -12.23 -3.83 -0.95
N PHE A 17 -11.38 -3.89 -1.96
CA PHE A 17 -10.61 -2.73 -2.47
C PHE A 17 -11.39 -1.94 -3.53
N ASP A 18 -12.44 -2.56 -4.06
CA ASP A 18 -13.21 -2.16 -5.24
C ASP A 18 -14.29 -1.12 -4.90
N GLY A 19 -14.59 -0.98 -3.59
CA GLY A 19 -15.43 0.10 -3.07
C GLY A 19 -16.93 -0.18 -3.08
N ASP A 20 -17.34 -1.45 -3.24
CA ASP A 20 -18.73 -1.86 -3.22
C ASP A 20 -19.40 -1.39 -1.93
N LYS A 21 -20.43 -0.57 -2.08
CA LYS A 21 -21.07 0.08 -0.93
C LYS A 21 -22.08 -0.86 -0.29
N ILE A 22 -21.95 -1.00 1.02
CA ILE A 22 -22.94 -1.64 1.88
C ILE A 22 -23.50 -0.63 2.87
N THR A 23 -24.68 -0.92 3.39
CA THR A 23 -25.28 -0.16 4.48
C THR A 23 -24.50 -0.38 5.78
N ALA A 24 -24.58 0.58 6.70
CA ALA A 24 -24.03 0.39 8.05
C ALA A 24 -24.64 -0.84 8.76
N ALA A 25 -25.90 -1.19 8.46
CA ALA A 25 -26.58 -2.36 9.02
C ALA A 25 -25.98 -3.68 8.52
N GLU A 26 -25.67 -3.78 7.23
CA GLU A 26 -24.96 -4.94 6.67
C GLU A 26 -23.56 -5.07 7.26
N ALA A 27 -22.84 -3.95 7.41
CA ALA A 27 -21.52 -3.95 8.04
C ALA A 27 -21.57 -4.47 9.49
N ARG A 28 -22.56 -4.04 10.30
CA ARG A 28 -22.76 -4.56 11.67
C ARG A 28 -23.10 -6.04 11.69
N ARG A 29 -23.94 -6.54 10.76
CA ARG A 29 -24.25 -7.98 10.67
C ARG A 29 -23.02 -8.81 10.35
N MET A 30 -22.18 -8.34 9.43
CA MET A 30 -20.91 -9.01 9.10
C MET A 30 -19.95 -9.01 10.30
N ALA A 31 -19.89 -7.89 11.04
CA ALA A 31 -19.07 -7.74 12.24
C ALA A 31 -19.43 -8.74 13.36
N CYS A 32 -20.70 -9.12 13.52
CA CYS A 32 -21.14 -10.00 14.61
C CYS A 32 -20.46 -11.39 14.65
N ASN A 33 -20.01 -11.90 13.51
CA ASN A 33 -19.36 -13.21 13.38
C ASN A 33 -17.93 -13.13 12.84
N ALA A 34 -17.36 -11.93 12.75
CA ALA A 34 -16.02 -11.72 12.20
C ALA A 34 -15.01 -11.44 13.31
N ASP A 35 -13.81 -12.00 13.18
CA ASP A 35 -12.65 -11.50 13.91
C ASP A 35 -12.27 -10.12 13.35
N LEU A 36 -12.83 -9.07 13.96
CA LEU A 36 -12.58 -7.70 13.57
C LEU A 36 -11.25 -7.20 14.12
N ILE A 37 -10.43 -6.62 13.25
CA ILE A 37 -9.26 -5.84 13.65
C ILE A 37 -9.58 -4.37 13.39
N PRO A 38 -9.99 -3.61 14.42
CA PRO A 38 -10.37 -2.22 14.25
C PRO A 38 -9.15 -1.40 13.87
N VAL A 39 -9.23 -0.65 12.77
CA VAL A 39 -8.27 0.40 12.47
C VAL A 39 -8.92 1.71 12.87
N VAL A 40 -8.67 2.14 14.10
CA VAL A 40 -9.14 3.43 14.60
C VAL A 40 -8.09 4.48 14.23
N LEU A 41 -8.41 5.35 13.29
CA LEU A 41 -7.59 6.52 13.00
C LEU A 41 -7.79 7.52 14.16
N GLY A 42 -6.96 7.45 15.20
CA GLY A 42 -6.80 8.55 16.16
C GLY A 42 -6.87 8.28 17.66
N THR A 43 -6.92 7.04 18.17
CA THR A 43 -6.74 6.79 19.62
C THR A 43 -6.04 5.46 19.88
N ASP A 44 -5.07 5.51 20.81
CA ASP A 44 -3.91 4.64 20.99
C ASP A 44 -2.92 4.65 19.80
N SER A 45 -1.80 5.34 20.00
CA SER A 45 -0.75 5.53 19.00
C SER A 45 -0.04 4.20 18.69
N GLU A 46 -0.55 3.48 17.69
CA GLU A 46 0.20 2.41 17.06
C GLU A 46 1.48 2.99 16.43
N ILE A 47 2.61 2.31 16.65
CA ILE A 47 3.88 2.72 16.06
C ILE A 47 3.77 2.50 14.56
N PHE A 48 3.76 3.58 13.79
CA PHE A 48 3.78 3.56 12.32
C PHE A 48 5.12 4.02 11.74
N ASP A 49 6.03 4.48 12.60
CA ASP A 49 7.42 4.73 12.25
C ASP A 49 8.31 3.82 13.11
N PHE A 50 8.89 2.81 12.47
CA PHE A 50 9.84 1.89 13.11
C PHE A 50 11.29 2.31 12.85
N GLY A 51 11.52 3.39 12.10
CA GLY A 51 12.84 3.88 11.75
C GLY A 51 13.69 2.79 11.12
N ARG A 52 14.73 2.35 11.84
CA ARG A 52 15.62 1.26 11.41
C ARG A 52 15.59 0.03 12.32
N THR A 53 14.65 -0.06 13.26
CA THR A 53 14.56 -1.20 14.20
C THR A 53 14.16 -2.49 13.49
N THR A 54 13.38 -2.39 12.42
CA THR A 54 13.04 -3.50 11.52
C THR A 54 13.24 -3.11 10.07
N ARG A 55 13.69 -4.08 9.26
CA ARG A 55 13.72 -3.96 7.81
C ARG A 55 12.35 -4.18 7.20
N LEU A 56 11.57 -5.14 7.70
CA LEU A 56 10.28 -5.51 7.10
C LEU A 56 9.15 -4.71 7.73
N ALA A 57 8.16 -4.33 6.91
CA ALA A 57 6.94 -3.72 7.38
C ALA A 57 6.19 -4.72 8.30
N PRO A 58 5.93 -4.38 9.58
CA PRO A 58 5.12 -5.23 10.43
C PRO A 58 3.65 -5.23 9.98
N PRO A 59 2.83 -6.18 10.48
CA PRO A 59 1.43 -6.33 10.07
C PRO A 59 0.60 -5.05 10.15
N VAL A 60 0.86 -4.21 11.16
CA VAL A 60 0.15 -2.93 11.34
C VAL A 60 0.46 -1.93 10.22
N GLN A 61 1.71 -1.83 9.76
CA GLN A 61 2.08 -1.02 8.60
C GLN A 61 1.50 -1.57 7.31
N HIS A 62 1.49 -2.90 7.13
CA HIS A 62 0.83 -3.50 5.97
C HIS A 62 -0.66 -3.16 5.91
N ARG A 63 -1.38 -3.17 7.04
CA ARG A 63 -2.79 -2.75 7.09
C ARG A 63 -2.95 -1.29 6.70
N ALA A 64 -2.12 -0.40 7.25
CA ALA A 64 -2.16 1.03 6.91
C ALA A 64 -1.83 1.30 5.44
N LEU A 65 -0.82 0.62 4.88
CA LEU A 65 -0.48 0.69 3.47
C LEU A 65 -1.63 0.22 2.58
N ARG A 66 -2.29 -0.90 2.92
CA ARG A 66 -3.45 -1.40 2.17
C ARG A 66 -4.62 -0.42 2.16
N LEU A 67 -4.88 0.25 3.28
CA LEU A 67 -5.92 1.28 3.36
C LEU A 67 -5.57 2.53 2.56
N ARG A 68 -4.29 2.93 2.55
CA ARG A 68 -3.81 4.11 1.83
C ARG A 68 -3.76 3.87 0.31
N ASP A 69 -3.09 2.79 -0.11
CA ASP A 69 -2.71 2.52 -1.50
C ASP A 69 -3.84 1.83 -2.27
N LYS A 70 -4.64 0.97 -1.60
CA LYS A 70 -5.79 0.21 -2.14
C LYS A 70 -5.46 -0.80 -3.24
N CYS A 71 -4.43 -0.58 -4.06
CA CYS A 71 -3.92 -1.48 -5.09
C CYS A 71 -2.41 -1.28 -5.28
N CYS A 72 -1.82 -2.01 -6.23
CA CYS A 72 -0.46 -1.75 -6.71
C CYS A 72 -0.30 -0.29 -7.13
N GLN A 73 0.80 0.34 -6.72
CA GLN A 73 1.08 1.75 -7.01
C GLN A 73 1.84 1.97 -8.33
N ALA A 74 2.11 0.93 -9.11
CA ALA A 74 2.58 1.12 -10.48
C ALA A 74 1.49 1.83 -11.31
N GLU A 75 1.88 2.80 -12.15
CA GLU A 75 0.94 3.65 -12.89
C GLU A 75 -0.10 2.83 -13.67
N ASP A 76 0.37 1.83 -14.41
CA ASP A 76 -0.44 1.00 -15.31
C ASP A 76 -0.88 -0.34 -14.67
N CYS A 77 -0.95 -0.41 -13.33
CA CYS A 77 -1.33 -1.62 -12.60
C CYS A 77 -2.50 -1.36 -11.65
N ASP A 78 -3.41 -2.32 -11.56
CA ASP A 78 -4.57 -2.33 -10.67
C ASP A 78 -4.61 -3.56 -9.75
N ALA A 79 -3.51 -4.33 -9.70
CA ALA A 79 -3.44 -5.55 -8.89
C ALA A 79 -3.88 -5.28 -7.43
N PRO A 80 -4.77 -6.12 -6.86
CA PRO A 80 -5.33 -5.86 -5.53
C PRO A 80 -4.26 -5.79 -4.45
N ALA A 81 -4.44 -4.96 -3.42
CA ALA A 81 -3.45 -4.82 -2.34
C ALA A 81 -3.25 -6.11 -1.48
N ALA A 82 -4.09 -7.12 -1.67
CA ALA A 82 -3.86 -8.46 -1.14
C ALA A 82 -2.65 -9.16 -1.81
N TRP A 83 -2.31 -8.80 -3.04
CA TRP A 83 -1.24 -9.40 -3.86
C TRP A 83 0.03 -8.54 -3.90
N THR A 84 0.10 -7.53 -3.04
CA THR A 84 1.20 -6.57 -3.02
C THR A 84 2.09 -6.72 -1.79
N GLU A 85 3.35 -6.34 -1.97
CA GLU A 85 4.40 -6.27 -0.97
C GLU A 85 4.72 -4.80 -0.66
N ALA A 86 5.19 -4.52 0.55
CA ALA A 86 5.64 -3.18 0.93
C ALA A 86 7.07 -2.93 0.42
N HIS A 87 7.22 -1.94 -0.44
CA HIS A 87 8.49 -1.55 -1.06
C HIS A 87 9.00 -0.24 -0.47
N HIS A 88 10.28 -0.18 -0.08
CA HIS A 88 10.92 1.06 0.37
C HIS A 88 11.30 1.96 -0.81
N LEU A 89 10.79 3.20 -0.85
CA LEU A 89 11.13 4.21 -1.88
C LEU A 89 12.61 4.60 -1.82
N LYS A 90 13.10 4.97 -0.63
CA LYS A 90 14.53 5.00 -0.33
C LYS A 90 14.92 3.62 0.18
N PRO A 91 15.77 2.85 -0.52
CA PRO A 91 16.13 1.50 -0.12
C PRO A 91 16.63 1.44 1.33
N TRP A 92 16.17 0.44 2.09
CA TRP A 92 16.59 0.27 3.48
C TRP A 92 18.12 0.12 3.63
N SER A 93 18.76 -0.56 2.68
CA SER A 93 20.23 -0.72 2.59
C SER A 93 20.96 0.61 2.39
N GLN A 94 20.30 1.63 1.85
CA GLN A 94 20.84 2.98 1.63
C GLN A 94 20.40 3.97 2.72
N GLY A 95 19.96 3.49 3.87
CA GLY A 95 19.53 4.36 4.96
C GLY A 95 18.03 4.70 4.95
N GLY A 96 17.22 4.03 4.13
CA GLY A 96 15.76 4.15 4.17
C GLY A 96 15.16 3.78 5.53
N LEU A 97 14.05 4.43 5.88
CA LEU A 97 13.29 4.17 7.11
C LEU A 97 12.11 3.25 6.82
N THR A 98 11.74 2.45 7.81
CA THR A 98 10.54 1.63 7.81
C THR A 98 9.39 2.43 8.40
N ASN A 99 8.81 3.29 7.58
CA ASN A 99 7.65 4.11 7.90
C ASN A 99 6.74 4.25 6.67
N LEU A 100 5.49 4.66 6.89
CA LEU A 100 4.51 4.78 5.80
C LEU A 100 4.97 5.75 4.71
N ALA A 101 5.64 6.85 5.08
CA ALA A 101 6.09 7.87 4.12
C ALA A 101 7.15 7.34 3.13
N ASN A 102 7.96 6.37 3.55
CA ASN A 102 9.01 5.77 2.73
C ASN A 102 8.60 4.42 2.13
N MET A 103 7.32 4.04 2.17
CA MET A 103 6.85 2.76 1.65
C MET A 103 5.69 2.93 0.67
N VAL A 104 5.61 2.04 -0.33
CA VAL A 104 4.46 1.89 -1.26
C VAL A 104 4.14 0.42 -1.47
N LEU A 105 2.92 0.10 -1.88
CA LEU A 105 2.55 -1.25 -2.29
C LEU A 105 2.86 -1.49 -3.78
N LEU A 106 3.58 -2.58 -4.07
CA LEU A 106 3.80 -3.09 -5.42
C LEU A 106 3.43 -4.57 -5.49
N CYS A 107 2.79 -5.01 -6.58
CA CYS A 107 2.55 -6.44 -6.80
C CYS A 107 3.89 -7.17 -7.00
N SER A 108 3.95 -8.50 -6.83
CA SER A 108 5.22 -9.22 -6.95
C SER A 108 5.92 -9.04 -8.31
N SER A 109 5.17 -8.76 -9.39
CA SER A 109 5.75 -8.44 -10.71
C SER A 109 6.41 -7.06 -10.73
N ASP A 110 5.70 -6.01 -10.33
CA ASP A 110 6.23 -4.64 -10.30
C ASP A 110 7.29 -4.46 -9.20
N HIS A 111 7.18 -5.20 -8.10
CA HIS A 111 8.19 -5.22 -7.05
C HIS A 111 9.51 -5.85 -7.53
N ARG A 112 9.45 -6.77 -8.50
CA ARG A 112 10.66 -7.24 -9.20
C ARG A 112 11.14 -6.22 -10.22
N ARG A 113 10.22 -5.61 -10.98
CA ARG A 113 10.53 -4.61 -12.02
C ARG A 113 11.28 -3.40 -11.46
N ILE A 114 10.94 -2.93 -10.27
CA ILE A 114 11.64 -1.78 -9.64
C ILE A 114 13.08 -2.08 -9.23
N HIS A 115 13.45 -3.35 -9.14
CA HIS A 115 14.81 -3.80 -8.89
C HIS A 115 15.54 -4.24 -10.17
N ASP A 116 14.86 -4.23 -11.32
CA ASP A 116 15.43 -4.64 -12.60
C ASP A 116 16.30 -3.50 -13.18
N PRO A 117 17.60 -3.73 -13.44
CA PRO A 117 18.48 -2.71 -14.00
C PRO A 117 18.10 -2.25 -15.42
N ASN A 118 17.17 -2.92 -16.09
CA ASN A 118 16.67 -2.54 -17.40
C ASN A 118 15.53 -1.51 -17.34
N TYR A 119 15.11 -1.10 -16.15
CA TYR A 119 14.06 -0.10 -15.98
C TYR A 119 14.56 1.07 -15.14
N ASP A 120 14.15 2.26 -15.55
CA ASP A 120 14.08 3.42 -14.68
C ASP A 120 12.68 3.53 -14.10
N TYR A 121 12.56 4.25 -12.99
CA TYR A 121 11.29 4.56 -12.37
C TYR A 121 11.25 6.00 -11.88
N GLU A 122 10.08 6.61 -11.95
CA GLU A 122 9.80 7.92 -11.37
C GLU A 122 8.54 7.85 -10.50
N ARG A 123 8.53 8.65 -9.43
CA ARG A 123 7.34 8.84 -8.61
C ARG A 123 6.56 10.04 -9.11
N LEU A 124 5.35 9.80 -9.57
CA LEU A 124 4.43 10.79 -10.11
C LEU A 124 3.84 11.68 -9.00
N PRO A 125 3.26 12.85 -9.34
CA PRO A 125 2.65 13.76 -8.35
C PRO A 125 1.52 13.14 -7.53
N ASP A 126 0.79 12.17 -8.10
CA ASP A 126 -0.28 11.42 -7.42
C ASP A 126 0.26 10.31 -6.49
N GLY A 127 1.58 10.11 -6.47
CA GLY A 127 2.26 9.12 -5.66
C GLY A 127 2.51 7.78 -6.35
N ARG A 128 1.97 7.55 -7.55
CA ARG A 128 2.20 6.33 -8.33
C ARG A 128 3.63 6.26 -8.90
N ILE A 129 4.04 5.06 -9.30
CA ILE A 129 5.35 4.77 -9.88
C ILE A 129 5.20 4.48 -11.37
N ARG A 130 5.78 5.33 -12.21
CA ARG A 130 5.91 5.06 -13.63
C ARG A 130 7.23 4.35 -13.88
N PHE A 131 7.19 3.33 -14.73
CA PHE A 131 8.37 2.59 -15.16
C PHE A 131 8.67 2.86 -16.63
N THR A 132 9.91 3.20 -16.93
CA THR A 132 10.41 3.37 -18.30
C THR A 132 11.47 2.33 -18.57
N ARG A 133 11.35 1.58 -19.67
CA ARG A 133 12.43 0.64 -20.05
C ARG A 133 13.63 1.47 -20.49
N ARG A 134 14.82 1.15 -19.98
CA ARG A 134 16.08 1.68 -20.50
C ARG A 134 16.27 1.12 -21.91
N ASP A 135 16.40 1.99 -22.88
CA ASP A 135 16.78 1.57 -24.23
C ASP A 135 18.22 1.02 -24.18
N GLN A 136 18.39 -0.27 -24.46
CA GLN A 136 19.71 -0.91 -24.48
C GLN A 136 20.50 -0.69 -25.79
N ASP A 137 20.06 0.20 -26.68
CA ASP A 137 20.60 0.32 -28.04
C ASP A 137 21.88 1.18 -28.18
N VAL A 138 22.67 1.41 -27.12
CA VAL A 138 23.89 2.26 -27.21
C VAL A 138 25.18 1.61 -26.68
N LEU A 139 25.18 0.34 -26.24
CA LEU A 139 26.39 -0.28 -25.66
C LEU A 139 26.97 -1.49 -26.41
N ASP A 140 26.63 -1.71 -27.68
CA ASP A 140 27.26 -2.76 -28.50
C ASP A 140 28.05 -2.20 -29.71
N VAL A 141 28.65 -1.01 -29.54
CA VAL A 141 29.69 -0.50 -30.44
C VAL A 141 30.98 -0.33 -29.67
N ARG A 142 31.69 -1.45 -29.44
CA ARG A 142 33.15 -1.63 -29.29
C ARG A 142 33.49 -2.72 -28.26
N ALA A 143 33.77 -3.92 -28.75
CA ALA A 143 34.94 -4.74 -28.39
C ALA A 143 35.15 -5.82 -29.46
#